data_AF-A0A382TEM0-F1
#
_entry.id   AF-A0A382TEM0-F1
#
_cell.length_a   1.000
_cell.length_b   1.000
_cell.length_c   1.000
_cell.angle_alpha   90.00
_cell.angle_beta   90.00
_cell.angle_gamma   90.00
#
_symmetry.space_group_name_H-M   'P 1'
#
loop_
_entity.id
_entity.type
_entity.pdbx_description
1 polymer ?
#
loop_
_entity_poly.entity_id
_entity_poly.type
_entity_poly.pdbx_seq_one_letter_code
_entity_poly.pdbx_strand_id
1 'polypeptide(L)'
;YSPPEPSFTSSEDEYIKADRDDNGIPDIFCTSISDKEKLDICYLDNDEDGNIDLIVMDSNGDGTPDCRVYDKDGDGQFEYFIIDTDFDEVFDTVAIDSDLNGEPDKFAEYSE
;
A
#
# COMPACT_ATOMS: atom_id res chain seq x y z
N TYR A 1 -14.30 17.88 -8.62
CA TYR A 1 -14.26 16.58 -9.30
C TYR A 1 -13.98 15.57 -8.20
N SER A 2 -14.97 14.75 -7.84
CA SER A 2 -14.69 13.54 -7.06
C SER A 2 -14.21 12.49 -8.05
N PRO A 3 -13.14 11.72 -7.73
CA PRO A 3 -12.76 10.59 -8.57
C PRO A 3 -13.93 9.58 -8.61
N PRO A 4 -14.06 8.81 -9.69
CA PRO A 4 -15.00 7.69 -9.72
C PRO A 4 -14.73 6.75 -8.54
N GLU A 5 -15.81 6.19 -7.98
CA GLU A 5 -15.72 5.13 -6.98
C GLU A 5 -15.08 3.91 -7.66
N PRO A 6 -14.03 3.31 -7.08
CA PRO A 6 -13.36 2.16 -7.68
C PRO A 6 -14.35 1.00 -7.85
N SER A 7 -14.30 0.34 -9.01
CA SER A 7 -15.11 -0.84 -9.27
C SER A 7 -14.38 -2.10 -8.79
N PHE A 8 -15.02 -2.87 -7.91
CA PHE A 8 -14.45 -4.09 -7.36
C PHE A 8 -15.09 -5.32 -8.02
N THR A 9 -14.28 -6.18 -8.64
CA THR A 9 -14.73 -7.46 -9.20
C THR A 9 -14.25 -8.60 -8.29
N SER A 10 -15.19 -9.26 -7.61
CA SER A 10 -14.94 -10.45 -6.79
C SER A 10 -15.24 -11.70 -7.63
N SER A 11 -14.20 -12.31 -8.18
CA SER A 11 -14.30 -13.55 -8.96
C SER A 11 -13.31 -14.58 -8.42
N GLU A 12 -13.77 -15.48 -7.54
CA GLU A 12 -13.13 -16.75 -7.09
C GLU A 12 -11.66 -16.73 -6.61
N ASP A 13 -10.97 -15.59 -6.68
CA ASP A 13 -9.58 -15.40 -6.34
C ASP A 13 -9.44 -14.82 -4.94
N GLU A 14 -8.38 -15.23 -4.24
CA GLU A 14 -7.97 -14.80 -2.89
C GLU A 14 -7.62 -13.30 -2.81
N TYR A 15 -7.73 -12.57 -3.94
CA TYR A 15 -7.41 -11.16 -4.08
C TYR A 15 -8.59 -10.36 -4.67
N ILE A 16 -8.70 -9.11 -4.26
CA ILE A 16 -9.62 -8.10 -4.79
C ILE A 16 -8.84 -7.23 -5.78
N LYS A 17 -9.40 -7.00 -6.97
CA LYS A 17 -8.86 -6.07 -7.97
C LYS A 17 -9.77 -4.86 -8.09
N ALA A 18 -9.15 -3.68 -8.25
CA ALA A 18 -9.85 -2.47 -8.61
C ALA A 18 -9.11 -1.73 -9.72
N ASP A 19 -9.90 -1.25 -10.67
CA ASP A 19 -9.52 -0.31 -11.72
C ASP A 19 -10.08 1.05 -11.30
N ARG A 20 -9.19 1.98 -10.97
CA ARG A 20 -9.52 3.28 -10.37
C ARG A 20 -9.79 4.33 -11.45
N ASP A 21 -9.13 4.23 -12.60
CA ASP A 21 -9.25 5.20 -13.68
C ASP A 21 -10.23 4.78 -14.80
N ASP A 22 -10.79 3.56 -14.71
CA ASP A 22 -11.74 2.92 -15.63
C ASP A 22 -11.17 2.72 -17.04
N ASN A 23 -9.87 2.49 -17.16
CA ASN A 23 -9.20 2.26 -18.44
C ASN A 23 -9.22 0.78 -18.90
N GLY A 24 -9.62 -0.15 -18.02
CA GLY A 24 -9.70 -1.58 -18.26
C GLY A 24 -8.49 -2.39 -17.77
N ILE A 25 -7.51 -1.74 -17.16
CA ILE A 25 -6.35 -2.34 -16.49
C ILE A 25 -6.50 -2.07 -14.98
N PRO A 26 -6.42 -3.09 -14.12
CA PRO A 26 -6.49 -2.85 -12.68
C PRO A 26 -5.21 -2.23 -12.13
N ASP A 27 -5.33 -1.08 -11.45
CA ASP A 27 -4.22 -0.43 -10.74
C ASP A 27 -4.01 -0.99 -9.32
N ILE A 28 -5.05 -1.60 -8.73
CA ILE A 28 -5.07 -1.98 -7.31
C ILE A 28 -5.33 -3.48 -7.16
N PHE A 29 -4.49 -4.13 -6.36
CA PHE A 29 -4.60 -5.54 -6.00
C PHE A 29 -4.52 -5.69 -4.48
N CYS A 30 -5.57 -6.17 -3.82
CA CYS A 30 -5.58 -6.36 -2.38
C CYS A 30 -5.80 -7.82 -2.00
N THR A 31 -5.15 -8.30 -0.94
CA THR A 31 -5.32 -9.63 -0.38
C THR A 31 -5.50 -9.57 1.13
N SER A 32 -6.13 -10.60 1.69
CA SER A 32 -6.18 -10.83 3.13
C SER A 32 -5.23 -11.97 3.47
N ILE A 33 -4.29 -11.72 4.39
CA ILE A 33 -3.35 -12.74 4.87
C ILE A 33 -3.81 -13.37 6.19
N SER A 34 -4.85 -12.81 6.79
CA SER A 34 -5.49 -13.28 8.01
C SER A 34 -6.87 -13.86 7.72
N ASP A 35 -7.36 -14.78 8.55
CA ASP A 35 -8.74 -15.32 8.46
C ASP A 35 -9.84 -14.27 8.76
N LYS A 36 -9.48 -12.97 8.78
CA LYS A 36 -10.40 -11.87 8.99
C LYS A 36 -10.97 -11.46 7.63
N GLU A 37 -12.26 -11.11 7.56
CA GLU A 37 -12.92 -10.61 6.34
C GLU A 37 -12.42 -9.19 5.91
N LYS A 38 -11.22 -8.78 6.34
CA LYS A 38 -10.62 -7.46 6.07
C LYS A 38 -9.36 -7.64 5.22
N LEU A 39 -9.12 -6.67 4.34
CA LEU A 39 -7.92 -6.64 3.51
C LEU A 39 -6.73 -6.24 4.37
N ASP A 40 -5.68 -7.05 4.33
CA ASP A 40 -4.48 -6.83 5.14
C ASP A 40 -3.36 -6.18 4.32
N ILE A 41 -3.32 -6.41 3.01
CA ILE A 41 -2.29 -5.86 2.12
C ILE A 41 -2.92 -5.44 0.79
N CYS A 42 -2.59 -4.24 0.32
CA CYS A 42 -2.91 -3.75 -1.01
C CYS A 42 -1.64 -3.30 -1.74
N TYR A 43 -1.53 -3.68 -3.01
CA TYR A 43 -0.49 -3.27 -3.96
C TYR A 43 -1.12 -2.33 -4.98
N LEU A 44 -0.47 -1.21 -5.26
CA LEU A 44 -0.91 -0.19 -6.21
C LEU A 44 0.17 0.04 -7.27
N ASP A 45 -0.22 -0.06 -8.52
CA ASP A 45 0.54 0.24 -9.73
C ASP A 45 -0.24 1.34 -10.47
N ASN A 46 0.01 2.62 -10.12
CA ASN A 46 -0.82 3.75 -10.57
C ASN A 46 -0.46 4.23 -11.98
N ASP A 47 0.72 3.86 -12.49
CA ASP A 47 1.13 4.22 -13.85
C ASP A 47 1.11 3.03 -14.82
N GLU A 48 0.71 1.86 -14.32
CA GLU A 48 0.48 0.61 -15.06
C GLU A 48 1.72 0.12 -15.81
N ASP A 49 2.90 0.42 -15.27
CA ASP A 49 4.17 0.02 -15.86
C ASP A 49 4.58 -1.42 -15.45
N GLY A 50 3.84 -2.02 -14.52
CA GLY A 50 4.03 -3.36 -13.99
C GLY A 50 4.92 -3.41 -12.73
N ASN A 51 5.42 -2.28 -12.26
CA ASN A 51 6.07 -2.11 -10.96
C ASN A 51 5.04 -1.57 -9.95
N ILE A 52 5.22 -1.92 -8.69
CA ILE A 52 4.31 -1.47 -7.63
C ILE A 52 4.84 -0.17 -7.05
N ASP A 53 4.09 0.93 -7.22
CA ASP A 53 4.40 2.23 -6.63
C ASP A 53 4.22 2.25 -5.11
N LEU A 54 3.18 1.57 -4.62
CA LEU A 54 2.74 1.68 -3.24
C LEU A 54 2.19 0.36 -2.71
N ILE A 55 2.67 -0.04 -1.54
CA ILE A 55 2.08 -1.11 -0.73
C ILE A 55 1.46 -0.49 0.52
N VAL A 56 0.22 -0.84 0.81
CA VAL A 56 -0.52 -0.44 2.01
C VAL A 56 -0.79 -1.69 2.83
N MET A 57 -0.50 -1.66 4.14
CA MET A 57 -0.68 -2.81 5.02
C MET A 57 -1.46 -2.43 6.28
N ASP A 58 -2.35 -3.34 6.69
CA ASP A 58 -3.04 -3.41 7.97
C ASP A 58 -2.51 -4.65 8.70
N SER A 59 -1.44 -4.47 9.47
CA SER A 59 -0.73 -5.55 10.15
C SER A 59 -1.42 -5.98 11.46
N ASN A 60 -2.21 -5.10 12.07
CA ASN A 60 -2.98 -5.41 13.28
C ASN A 60 -4.39 -6.01 12.96
N GLY A 61 -4.83 -5.87 11.71
CA GLY A 61 -6.10 -6.36 11.18
C GLY A 61 -7.31 -5.67 11.80
N ASP A 62 -7.23 -4.37 12.08
CA ASP A 62 -8.32 -3.55 12.62
C ASP A 62 -9.12 -2.82 11.55
N GLY A 63 -8.70 -2.91 10.29
CA GLY A 63 -9.32 -2.31 9.11
C GLY A 63 -8.75 -0.94 8.73
N THR A 64 -7.77 -0.42 9.47
CA THR A 64 -7.05 0.80 9.18
C THR A 64 -5.61 0.46 8.83
N PRO A 65 -5.06 0.99 7.72
CA PRO A 65 -3.66 0.77 7.41
C PRO A 65 -2.71 1.41 8.43
N ASP A 66 -1.78 0.62 8.93
CA ASP A 66 -0.70 1.05 9.84
C ASP A 66 0.66 1.22 9.14
N CYS A 67 0.77 0.79 7.87
CA CYS A 67 2.01 0.94 7.12
C CYS A 67 1.76 1.26 5.64
N ARG A 68 2.59 2.16 5.10
CA ARG A 68 2.67 2.49 3.67
C ARG A 68 4.11 2.41 3.22
N VAL A 69 4.35 1.74 2.10
CA VAL A 69 5.69 1.54 1.52
C VAL A 69 5.69 2.04 0.09
N TYR A 70 6.62 2.91 -0.27
CA TYR A 70 6.67 3.56 -1.58
C TYR A 70 7.97 3.23 -2.32
N ASP A 71 7.82 2.90 -3.60
CA ASP A 71 8.86 3.01 -4.62
C ASP A 71 8.66 4.37 -5.28
N LYS A 72 9.53 5.33 -4.97
CA LYS A 72 9.31 6.72 -5.42
C LYS A 72 10.00 7.02 -6.74
N ASP A 73 11.05 6.28 -7.06
CA ASP A 73 11.82 6.50 -8.28
C ASP A 73 11.44 5.54 -9.43
N GLY A 74 10.59 4.55 -9.14
CA GLY A 74 10.00 3.62 -10.11
C GLY A 74 11.00 2.58 -10.58
N ASP A 75 12.02 2.25 -9.78
CA ASP A 75 13.05 1.27 -10.15
C ASP A 75 12.71 -0.18 -9.75
N GLY A 76 11.57 -0.37 -9.09
CA GLY A 76 11.07 -1.64 -8.57
C GLY A 76 11.53 -1.96 -7.14
N GLN A 77 12.23 -1.04 -6.47
CA GLN A 77 12.71 -1.19 -5.10
C GLN A 77 12.09 -0.13 -4.19
N PHE A 78 11.57 -0.58 -3.07
CA PHE A 78 10.93 0.29 -2.09
C PHE A 78 11.95 0.96 -1.19
N GLU A 79 11.91 2.29 -1.10
CA GLU A 79 12.86 3.06 -0.27
C GLU A 79 12.18 3.78 0.89
N TYR A 80 10.90 4.13 0.80
CA TYR A 80 10.22 4.95 1.80
C TYR A 80 9.13 4.18 2.53
N PHE A 81 9.11 4.31 3.85
CA PHE A 81 8.14 3.68 4.74
C PHE A 81 7.49 4.76 5.60
N ILE A 82 6.17 4.75 5.70
CA ILE A 82 5.39 5.59 6.62
C ILE A 82 4.59 4.65 7.51
N ILE A 83 4.77 4.75 8.82
CA ILE A 83 4.30 3.78 9.81
C ILE A 83 3.57 4.50 10.94
N ASP A 84 2.43 3.95 11.34
CA ASP A 84 1.75 4.21 12.61
C ASP A 84 2.24 3.15 13.60
N THR A 85 3.13 3.53 14.52
CA THR A 85 3.81 2.58 15.40
C THR A 85 3.03 2.29 16.69
N ASP A 86 2.10 3.16 17.06
CA ASP A 86 1.27 3.01 18.26
C ASP A 86 -0.20 2.63 17.98
N PHE A 87 -0.57 2.53 16.70
CA PHE A 87 -1.87 2.14 16.18
C PHE A 87 -2.99 3.09 16.64
N ASP A 88 -2.72 4.39 16.64
CA ASP A 88 -3.71 5.43 16.96
C ASP A 88 -4.42 6.02 15.73
N GLU A 89 -4.24 5.40 14.57
CA GLU A 89 -4.74 5.81 13.24
C GLU A 89 -4.04 7.06 12.68
N VAL A 90 -2.94 7.49 13.30
CA VAL A 90 -2.10 8.60 12.84
C VAL A 90 -0.68 8.08 12.60
N PHE A 91 -0.22 8.20 11.35
CA PHE A 91 1.18 7.91 11.03
C PHE A 91 2.11 8.79 11.87
N ASP A 92 3.11 8.18 12.49
CA ASP A 92 4.02 8.84 13.43
C ASP A 92 5.50 8.74 12.99
N THR A 93 5.81 7.82 12.08
CA THR A 93 7.18 7.48 11.71
C THR A 93 7.37 7.45 10.20
N VAL A 94 8.47 8.04 9.73
CA VAL A 94 9.04 7.82 8.40
C VAL A 94 10.34 7.05 8.55
N ALA A 95 10.50 5.98 7.78
CA ALA A 95 11.78 5.30 7.61
C ALA A 95 12.22 5.35 6.14
N ILE A 96 13.53 5.39 5.90
CA ILE A 96 14.12 5.38 4.56
C ILE A 96 15.22 4.32 4.50
N ASP A 97 15.12 3.40 3.54
CA ASP A 97 16.18 2.49 3.11
C ASP A 97 16.86 3.09 1.89
N SER A 98 17.98 3.78 2.09
CA SER A 98 18.69 4.48 1.02
C SER A 98 19.82 3.69 0.38
N ASP A 99 20.16 2.51 0.93
CA ASP A 99 21.12 1.59 0.33
C ASP A 99 20.48 0.31 -0.23
N LEU A 100 19.15 0.20 -0.12
CA LEU A 100 18.30 -0.84 -0.70
C LEU A 100 18.68 -2.24 -0.22
N ASN A 101 19.06 -2.34 1.05
CA ASN A 101 19.47 -3.59 1.67
C ASN A 101 18.32 -4.34 2.37
N GLY A 102 17.12 -3.73 2.42
CA GLY A 102 15.93 -4.25 3.09
C GLY A 102 15.76 -3.79 4.54
N GLU A 103 16.70 -3.02 5.09
CA GLU A 103 16.66 -2.44 6.43
C GLU A 103 16.80 -0.90 6.35
N PRO A 104 15.82 -0.12 6.83
CA PRO A 104 15.92 1.32 6.80
C PRO A 104 17.12 1.88 7.60
N ASP A 105 17.90 2.77 6.98
CA ASP A 105 19.05 3.43 7.60
C ASP A 105 18.73 4.81 8.22
N LYS A 106 17.57 5.37 7.90
CA LYS A 106 17.10 6.67 8.43
C LYS A 106 15.69 6.57 8.98
N PHE A 107 15.46 7.30 10.06
CA PHE A 107 14.17 7.44 10.73
C PHE A 107 13.91 8.91 11.08
N ALA A 108 12.66 9.33 10.96
CA ALA A 108 12.18 10.63 11.39
C ALA A 108 10.72 10.53 11.86
N GLU A 109 10.29 11.51 12.65
CA GLU A 109 8.86 11.66 12.95
C GLU A 109 8.12 12.03 11.65
N TYR A 110 6.97 11.41 11.41
CA TYR A 110 6.07 11.80 10.35
C TYR A 110 5.26 13.03 10.76
N SER A 111 5.14 13.97 9.83
CA SER A 111 4.24 15.11 9.97
C SER A 111 3.66 15.41 8.59
N GLU A 112 2.33 15.40 8.47
CA GLU A 112 1.60 15.78 7.25
C GLU A 112 1.77 17.26 6.86
#